data_AF-A0A7C4JPZ3-F1
#
_entry.id   AF-A0A7C4JPZ3-F1
#
_cell.length_a   1.000
_cell.length_b   1.000
_cell.length_c   1.000
_cell.angle_alpha   90.00
_cell.angle_beta   90.00
_cell.angle_gamma   90.00
#
_symmetry.space_group_name_H-M   'P 1'
#
loop_
_entity.id
_entity.type
_entity.pdbx_description
1 polymer ?
#
loop_
_entity_poly.entity_id
_entity_poly.type
_entity_poly.pdbx_seq_one_letter_code
_entity_poly.pdbx_strand_id
1 'polypeptide(L)'
;MFIKYKLLWGGLFHKKLRLLLSVIGIIIGVSSLLLMNAFGESAKIKTLKEIETFGPDVMMVVAGSVRVHGGRAIQTEITTTLKPSDAEALRKIKGIKYLFPCF
;
A
#
# COMPACT_ATOMS: atom_id res chain seq x y z
N MET A 1 12.56 40.50 34.64
CA MET A 1 12.37 39.34 33.73
C MET A 1 12.08 39.77 32.28
N PHE A 2 11.13 40.68 32.04
CA PHE A 2 10.77 41.18 30.69
C PHE A 2 11.92 41.77 29.85
N ILE A 3 12.88 42.45 30.48
CA ILE A 3 14.05 43.03 29.80
C ILE A 3 14.95 41.96 29.16
N LYS A 4 15.07 40.77 29.76
CA LYS A 4 15.87 39.66 29.19
C LYS A 4 15.30 39.19 27.86
N TYR A 5 13.98 39.02 27.78
CA TYR A 5 13.31 38.60 26.54
C TYR A 5 13.47 39.63 25.42
N LYS A 6 13.36 40.92 25.75
CA LYS A 6 13.55 42.01 24.76
C LYS A 6 14.98 42.04 24.20
N LEU A 7 15.99 41.79 25.04
CA LEU A 7 17.40 41.68 24.62
C LEU A 7 17.66 40.45 23.75
N LEU A 8 17.09 39.29 24.09
CA LEU A 8 17.22 38.06 23.32
C LEU A 8 16.60 38.19 21.92
N TRP A 9 15.41 38.78 21.82
CA TRP A 9 14.78 39.07 20.54
C TRP A 9 15.62 40.04 19.70
N GLY A 10 16.09 41.15 20.29
CA GLY A 10 16.97 42.10 19.60
C GLY A 10 18.27 41.46 19.09
N GLY A 11 18.86 40.56 19.87
CA GLY A 11 20.07 39.82 19.48
C GLY A 11 19.85 38.82 18.34
N LEU A 12 18.69 38.16 18.30
CA LEU A 12 18.31 37.22 17.24
C LEU A 12 18.21 37.94 15.87
N PHE A 13 17.59 39.12 15.85
CA PHE A 13 17.41 39.93 14.64
C PHE A 13 18.66 40.73 14.22
N HIS A 14 19.73 40.74 15.03
CA HIS A 14 20.99 41.41 14.69
C HIS A 14 21.74 40.71 13.53
N LYS A 15 21.64 39.38 13.42
CA LYS A 15 22.24 38.59 12.32
C LYS A 15 21.17 37.93 11.44
N LYS A 16 20.44 38.77 10.69
CA LYS A 16 19.29 38.37 9.85
C LYS A 16 19.58 37.20 8.90
N LEU A 17 20.74 37.19 8.24
CA LEU A 17 21.11 36.13 7.29
C LEU A 17 21.29 34.77 7.98
N ARG A 18 22.04 34.73 9.09
CA ARG A 18 22.29 33.49 9.85
C ARG A 18 21.00 32.93 10.43
N LEU A 19 20.16 33.79 11.02
CA LEU A 19 18.85 33.41 11.52
C LEU A 19 18.00 32.75 10.43
N LEU A 20 17.88 33.41 9.28
CA LEU A 20 17.05 32.95 8.17
C LEU A 20 17.52 31.58 7.65
N LEU A 21 18.82 31.41 7.44
CA LEU A 21 19.40 30.14 6.96
C LEU A 21 19.17 29.00 7.96
N SER A 22 19.38 29.24 9.26
CA SER A 22 19.18 28.22 10.30
C SER A 22 17.71 27.80 10.42
N VAL A 23 16.78 28.76 10.35
CA VAL A 23 15.34 28.48 10.44
C VAL A 23 14.85 27.71 9.21
N ILE A 24 15.31 28.09 8.01
CA ILE A 24 14.98 27.36 6.77
C ILE A 24 15.45 25.91 6.85
N GLY A 25 16.66 25.65 7.36
CA GLY A 25 17.16 24.29 7.52
C GLY A 25 16.26 23.43 8.40
N ILE A 26 15.78 23.97 9.52
CA ILE A 26 14.85 23.27 10.42
C ILE A 26 13.50 23.01 9.71
N ILE A 27 12.96 24.01 9.01
CA ILE A 27 11.68 23.88 8.30
C ILE A 27 11.76 22.78 7.24
N ILE A 28 12.81 22.77 6.41
CA ILE A 28 12.99 21.76 5.37
C ILE A 28 13.18 20.38 5.99
N GLY A 29 14.01 20.27 7.04
CA GLY A 29 14.25 19.00 7.72
C GLY A 29 12.99 18.37 8.29
N VAL A 30 12.20 19.15 9.06
CA VAL A 30 10.95 18.65 9.65
C VAL A 30 9.90 18.38 8.58
N SER A 31 9.82 19.22 7.54
CA SER A 31 8.86 19.03 6.45
C SER A 31 9.12 17.75 5.67
N SER A 32 10.39 17.43 5.38
CA SER A 32 10.76 16.18 4.68
C SER A 32 10.34 14.94 5.48
N LEU A 33 10.55 14.94 6.80
CA LEU A 33 10.13 13.85 7.68
C LEU A 33 8.60 13.70 7.72
N LEU A 34 7.89 14.82 7.86
CA LEU A 34 6.42 14.82 7.88
C LEU A 34 5.84 14.27 6.58
N LEU A 35 6.38 14.72 5.43
CA LEU A 35 5.96 14.25 4.12
C LEU A 35 6.18 12.75 3.97
N MET A 36 7.39 12.26 4.27
CA MET A 36 7.71 10.83 4.17
C MET A 36 6.74 9.98 5.00
N ASN A 37 6.45 10.38 6.24
CA ASN A 37 5.53 9.65 7.11
C ASN A 37 4.10 9.66 6.58
N ALA A 38 3.63 10.83 6.12
CA ALA A 38 2.30 10.97 5.54
C ALA A 38 2.13 10.12 4.28
N PHE A 39 3.14 10.07 3.41
CA PHE A 39 3.14 9.22 2.22
C PHE A 39 3.08 7.73 2.59
N GLY A 40 3.88 7.29 3.58
CA GLY A 40 3.89 5.90 4.03
C GLY A 40 2.53 5.43 4.54
N GLU A 41 1.89 6.22 5.40
CA GLU A 41 0.57 5.88 5.93
C GLU A 41 -0.51 5.93 4.85
N SER A 42 -0.44 6.90 3.93
CA SER A 42 -1.38 6.98 2.80
C SER A 42 -1.28 5.77 1.87
N ALA A 43 -0.07 5.32 1.57
CA ALA A 43 0.15 4.12 0.76
C ALA A 43 -0.44 2.88 1.42
N LYS A 44 -0.23 2.73 2.73
CA LYS A 44 -0.81 1.63 3.53
C LYS A 44 -2.34 1.67 3.54
N ILE A 45 -2.94 2.85 3.72
CA ILE A 45 -4.40 2.99 3.68
C ILE A 45 -4.94 2.63 2.30
N LYS A 46 -4.27 3.05 1.22
CA LYS A 46 -4.69 2.73 -0.15
C LYS A 46 -4.68 1.22 -0.41
N THR A 47 -3.60 0.54 -0.03
CA THR A 47 -3.49 -0.91 -0.23
C THR A 47 -4.49 -1.69 0.62
N LEU A 48 -4.67 -1.28 1.88
CA LEU A 48 -5.69 -1.88 2.76
C LEU A 48 -7.10 -1.70 2.17
N LYS A 49 -7.43 -0.51 1.69
CA LYS A 49 -8.73 -0.23 1.08
C LYS A 49 -8.97 -1.09 -0.17
N GLU A 50 -7.96 -1.28 -1.00
CA GLU A 50 -8.05 -2.18 -2.17
C GLU A 50 -8.29 -3.62 -1.74
N ILE A 51 -7.60 -4.11 -0.71
CA ILE A 51 -7.81 -5.47 -0.18
C ILE A 51 -9.20 -5.62 0.43
N GLU A 52 -9.67 -4.62 1.18
CA GLU A 52 -11.00 -4.59 1.77
C GLU A 52 -12.13 -4.69 0.73
N THR A 53 -11.90 -4.25 -0.52
CA THR A 53 -12.91 -4.42 -1.59
C THR A 53 -13.22 -5.89 -1.92
N PHE A 54 -12.27 -6.80 -1.71
CA PHE A 54 -12.51 -8.24 -1.86
C PHE A 54 -13.28 -8.79 -0.64
N GLY A 55 -13.10 -8.20 0.53
CA GLY A 55 -13.65 -8.69 1.79
C GLY A 55 -12.72 -9.73 2.47
N PRO A 56 -12.97 -10.04 3.75
CA PRO A 56 -12.03 -10.80 4.58
C PRO A 56 -11.94 -12.30 4.26
N ASP A 57 -12.85 -12.84 3.43
CA ASP A 57 -12.97 -14.29 3.20
C ASP A 57 -13.19 -14.57 1.70
N VAL A 58 -12.12 -14.41 0.91
CA VAL A 58 -12.12 -14.69 -0.54
C VAL A 58 -11.06 -15.73 -0.87
N MET A 59 -11.49 -16.79 -1.57
CA MET A 59 -10.61 -17.81 -2.12
C MET A 59 -10.76 -17.84 -3.65
N MET A 60 -9.70 -17.48 -4.37
CA MET A 60 -9.66 -17.57 -5.83
C MET A 60 -9.10 -18.94 -6.23
N VAL A 61 -9.89 -19.73 -6.96
CA VAL A 61 -9.47 -21.01 -7.52
C VAL A 61 -9.15 -20.81 -8.99
N VAL A 62 -7.88 -21.02 -9.35
CA VAL A 62 -7.39 -20.89 -10.73
C VAL A 62 -6.96 -22.27 -11.22
N ALA A 63 -7.28 -22.60 -12.48
CA ALA A 63 -6.82 -23.85 -13.06
C ALA A 63 -5.29 -23.83 -13.13
N GLY A 64 -4.66 -24.96 -12.78
CA GLY A 64 -3.20 -25.04 -12.78
C GLY A 64 -2.63 -24.67 -14.15
N SER A 65 -1.47 -24.01 -14.17
CA SER A 65 -0.69 -23.81 -15.40
C SER A 65 0.11 -25.08 -15.72
N VAL A 66 0.15 -25.51 -16.98
CA VAL A 66 1.05 -26.58 -17.43
C VAL A 66 2.49 -26.24 -17.04
N ARG A 67 3.10 -27.04 -16.16
CA ARG A 67 4.52 -26.88 -15.84
C ARG A 67 5.35 -27.53 -16.94
N VAL A 68 6.16 -26.72 -17.63
CA VAL A 68 7.13 -27.20 -18.62
C VAL A 68 8.20 -28.01 -17.87
N HIS A 69 8.22 -29.32 -18.06
CA HIS A 69 9.30 -30.20 -17.60
C HIS A 69 10.06 -30.73 -18.83
N GLY A 70 11.38 -30.54 -18.87
CA GLY A 70 12.23 -31.08 -19.95
C GLY A 70 12.44 -30.20 -21.17
N GLY A 71 12.32 -28.87 -21.06
CA GLY A 71 12.78 -27.92 -22.10
C GLY A 71 11.98 -27.88 -23.40
N ARG A 72 10.89 -28.65 -23.53
CA ARG A 72 9.93 -28.53 -24.64
C ARG A 72 8.67 -27.84 -24.13
N ALA A 73 8.44 -26.62 -24.59
CA ALA A 73 7.16 -25.93 -24.41
C ALA A 73 6.09 -26.67 -25.22
N ILE A 74 5.46 -27.67 -24.60
CA ILE A 74 4.22 -28.25 -25.13
C ILE A 74 3.13 -27.23 -24.80
N GLN A 75 2.76 -26.47 -25.83
CA GLN A 75 1.58 -25.64 -25.98
C GLN A 75 1.10 -24.85 -24.75
N THR A 76 1.23 -23.54 -24.88
CA THR A 76 0.62 -22.46 -24.13
C THR A 76 -0.92 -22.50 -24.19
N GLU A 77 -1.55 -23.64 -23.90
CA GLU A 77 -2.98 -23.67 -23.60
C GLU A 77 -3.14 -23.56 -22.09
N ILE A 78 -3.90 -22.55 -21.68
CA ILE A 78 -4.48 -22.47 -20.35
C ILE A 78 -5.24 -23.80 -20.18
N THR A 79 -4.75 -24.71 -19.34
CA THR A 79 -5.48 -25.95 -19.07
C THR A 79 -6.78 -25.59 -18.38
N THR A 80 -7.90 -25.67 -19.11
CA THR A 80 -9.26 -25.45 -18.61
C THR A 80 -9.77 -26.69 -17.89
N THR A 81 -9.03 -27.16 -16.88
CA THR A 81 -9.45 -28.32 -16.08
C THR A 81 -10.64 -27.97 -15.16
N LEU A 82 -10.83 -26.69 -14.86
CA LEU A 82 -12.00 -26.18 -14.14
C LEU A 82 -13.25 -26.30 -15.02
N LYS A 83 -14.20 -27.13 -14.59
CA LYS A 83 -15.48 -27.35 -15.27
C LYS A 83 -16.62 -26.67 -14.53
N PRO A 84 -17.72 -26.33 -15.21
CA PRO A 84 -18.95 -25.85 -14.56
C PRO A 84 -19.48 -26.79 -13.47
N SER A 85 -19.26 -28.11 -13.61
CA SER A 85 -19.61 -29.11 -12.59
C SER A 85 -18.88 -28.91 -11.26
N ASP A 86 -17.65 -28.41 -11.29
CA ASP A 86 -16.85 -28.18 -10.09
C ASP A 86 -17.45 -27.02 -9.28
N ALA A 87 -17.97 -25.99 -9.97
CA ALA A 87 -18.69 -24.89 -9.33
C ALA A 87 -19.98 -25.36 -8.63
N GLU A 88 -20.73 -26.30 -9.22
CA GLU A 88 -21.91 -26.89 -8.59
C GLU A 88 -21.57 -27.76 -7.37
N ALA A 89 -20.47 -28.51 -7.42
CA ALA A 89 -19.98 -29.29 -6.29
C ALA A 89 -19.60 -28.39 -5.11
N LEU A 90 -18.88 -27.29 -5.40
CA LEU A 90 -18.48 -26.31 -4.37
C LEU A 90 -19.69 -25.64 -3.70
N ARG A 91 -20.76 -25.34 -4.44
CA ARG A 91 -21.99 -24.76 -3.86
C ARG A 91 -22.65 -25.62 -2.78
N LYS A 92 -22.39 -26.94 -2.75
CA LYS A 92 -22.99 -27.86 -1.77
C LYS A 92 -22.24 -27.88 -0.43
N ILE A 93 -21.04 -27.31 -0.36
CA ILE A 93 -20.22 -27.29 0.85
C ILE A 93 -20.78 -26.26 1.85
N LYS A 94 -21.04 -26.69 3.09
CA LYS A 94 -21.44 -25.78 4.19
C LYS A 94 -20.26 -24.87 4.54
N GLY A 95 -20.42 -23.57 4.31
CA GLY A 95 -19.41 -22.54 4.57
C GLY A 95 -19.27 -21.52 3.44
N ILE A 96 -19.61 -21.91 2.21
CA ILE A 96 -19.54 -21.02 1.04
C ILE A 96 -20.84 -20.23 0.93
N LYS A 97 -20.79 -18.91 1.20
CA LYS A 97 -21.96 -18.03 1.12
C LYS A 97 -22.23 -17.51 -0.29
N TYR A 98 -21.16 -17.18 -1.02
CA TYR A 98 -21.22 -16.65 -2.38
C TYR A 98 -20.18 -17.34 -3.26
N LEU A 99 -20.55 -17.70 -4.50
CA LEU A 99 -19.68 -18.32 -5.49
C LEU A 99 -19.92 -17.69 -6.86
N PHE A 100 -18.86 -17.19 -7.47
CA PHE A 100 -18.88 -16.53 -8.79
C PHE A 100 -17.99 -17.31 -9.77
N PRO A 101 -18.57 -18.15 -10.63
CA PRO A 101 -17.80 -18.79 -11.69
C PRO A 101 -17.49 -17.77 -12.79
N CYS A 102 -16.22 -17.65 -13.15
CA CYS A 102 -15.77 -16.87 -14.31
C CYS A 102 -15.42 -17.87 -15.42
N PHE A 103 -16.16 -17.82 -16.53
CA PHE A 103 -16.03 -18.74 -17.66
C PHE A 103 -15.26 -18.10 -18.81
#